data_AF-A0A7W7HN10-F1
#
_entry.id   AF-A0A7W7HN10-F1
#
_cell.length_a   1.000
_cell.length_b   1.000
_cell.length_c   1.000
_cell.angle_alpha   90.00
_cell.angle_beta   90.00
_cell.angle_gamma   90.00
#
_symmetry.space_group_name_H-M   'P 1'
#
loop_
_entity.id
_entity.type
_entity.pdbx_description
1 polymer ?
#
loop_
_entity_poly.entity_id
_entity_poly.type
_entity_poly.pdbx_seq_one_letter_code
_entity_poly.pdbx_strand_id
1 'polypeptide(L)'
;MLALSVILLVGRNVLAKEPVENEAGKQAIIDSLFTKGRVQVTDPNALDQWLGEPVTVFVDQTELRVTPTRATTGTGGCASGPRVTIDLTVEPAAHAAALALGKFQLRTADGSVVGAIRGCSEGFGETTGRLSIVFEAERPDWLILANLTESPEAMWQLQVS
;
A
#
# COMPACT_ATOMS: atom_id res chain seq x y z
N MET A 1 59.52 56.86 -25.19
CA MET A 1 59.61 57.02 -23.71
C MET A 1 59.09 55.73 -23.09
N LEU A 2 59.82 55.25 -22.08
CA LEU A 2 59.59 54.08 -21.20
C LEU A 2 58.11 53.84 -20.82
N ALA A 3 57.62 52.68 -20.37
CA ALA A 3 58.02 51.28 -20.30
C ALA A 3 56.92 50.55 -19.46
N LEU A 4 56.71 49.25 -19.70
CA LEU A 4 56.14 48.22 -18.78
C LEU A 4 54.67 48.39 -18.31
N SER A 5 53.83 47.36 -18.22
CA SER A 5 54.11 46.00 -17.72
C SER A 5 53.32 44.90 -18.42
N VAL A 6 54.02 43.79 -18.63
CA VAL A 6 53.50 42.46 -18.98
C VAL A 6 53.03 41.74 -17.72
N ILE A 7 51.89 41.06 -17.77
CA ILE A 7 51.67 39.82 -17.01
C ILE A 7 51.08 38.79 -17.96
N LEU A 8 51.80 37.68 -18.12
CA LEU A 8 51.47 36.53 -18.93
C LEU A 8 51.43 35.34 -17.96
N LEU A 9 50.28 34.66 -17.84
CA LEU A 9 50.19 33.36 -17.16
C LEU A 9 49.02 32.52 -17.70
N VAL A 10 49.36 31.71 -18.70
CA VAL A 10 49.14 30.26 -18.82
C VAL A 10 47.81 29.67 -18.29
N GLY A 11 46.96 29.30 -19.25
CA GLY A 11 46.37 27.96 -19.40
C GLY A 11 45.40 27.40 -18.35
N ARG A 12 44.19 27.01 -18.80
CA ARG A 12 43.65 25.66 -18.61
C ARG A 12 42.37 25.40 -19.40
N ASN A 13 42.39 24.27 -20.11
CA ASN A 13 41.29 23.62 -20.81
C ASN A 13 40.01 23.58 -19.96
N VAL A 14 38.91 24.14 -20.48
CA VAL A 14 37.57 23.78 -20.00
C VAL A 14 37.08 22.66 -20.90
N LEU A 15 37.28 21.43 -20.41
CA LEU A 15 36.67 20.22 -20.93
C LEU A 15 35.15 20.39 -21.01
N ALA A 16 34.58 19.96 -22.13
CA ALA A 16 33.16 19.66 -22.24
C ALA A 16 32.78 18.67 -21.13
N LYS A 17 31.90 19.11 -20.23
CA LYS A 17 31.29 18.24 -19.22
C LYS A 17 30.09 17.59 -19.89
N GLU A 18 30.26 16.35 -20.32
CA GLU A 18 29.15 15.49 -20.74
C GLU A 18 28.09 15.45 -19.62
N PRO A 19 26.79 15.42 -19.95
CA PRO A 19 25.76 15.24 -18.95
C PRO A 19 25.95 13.84 -18.36
N VAL A 20 26.47 13.79 -17.13
CA VAL A 20 26.40 12.59 -16.30
C VAL A 20 24.91 12.38 -16.06
N GLU A 21 24.28 11.54 -16.89
CA GLU A 21 23.02 10.91 -16.54
C GLU A 21 23.27 10.22 -15.21
N ASN A 22 22.76 10.84 -14.15
CA ASN A 22 22.95 10.36 -12.80
C ASN A 22 22.15 9.06 -12.68
N GLU A 23 22.82 7.93 -12.90
CA GLU A 23 22.27 6.57 -12.70
C GLU A 23 21.60 6.47 -11.32
N ALA A 24 22.10 7.16 -10.29
CA ALA A 24 21.46 7.25 -8.98
C ALA A 24 20.13 8.04 -8.99
N GLY A 25 19.99 9.02 -9.89
CA GLY A 25 18.73 9.74 -10.13
C GLY A 25 17.72 8.91 -10.91
N LYS A 26 18.17 8.13 -11.91
CA LYS A 26 17.31 7.16 -12.61
C LYS A 26 16.86 6.03 -11.68
N GLN A 27 17.76 5.51 -10.84
CA GLN A 27 17.45 4.49 -9.84
C GLN A 27 16.51 5.03 -8.76
N ALA A 28 16.68 6.28 -8.29
CA ALA A 28 15.74 6.89 -7.35
C ALA A 28 14.34 7.13 -7.96
N ILE A 29 14.25 7.42 -9.27
CA ILE A 29 12.97 7.53 -9.98
C ILE A 29 12.34 6.14 -10.13
N ILE A 30 13.11 5.11 -10.48
CA ILE A 30 12.66 3.71 -10.56
C ILE A 30 12.21 3.21 -9.17
N ASP A 31 13.00 3.42 -8.13
CA ASP A 31 12.67 3.04 -6.74
C ASP A 31 11.46 3.84 -6.22
N SER A 32 11.25 5.08 -6.68
CA SER A 32 10.05 5.87 -6.39
C SER A 32 8.82 5.42 -7.18
N LEU A 33 9.00 4.82 -8.36
CA LEU A 33 7.92 4.23 -9.17
C LEU A 33 7.53 2.83 -8.65
N PHE A 34 8.49 2.11 -8.04
CA PHE A 34 8.33 0.78 -7.44
C PHE A 34 8.54 0.80 -5.93
N THR A 35 7.87 1.72 -5.23
CA THR A 35 7.81 1.66 -3.76
C THR A 35 7.27 0.30 -3.38
N LYS A 36 8.13 -0.58 -2.84
CA LYS A 36 7.78 -1.97 -2.53
C LYS A 36 6.48 -2.04 -1.73
N GLY A 37 5.63 -2.96 -2.13
CA GLY A 37 4.31 -3.20 -1.54
C GLY A 37 3.27 -2.15 -1.93
N ARG A 38 3.45 -1.38 -3.01
CA ARG A 38 2.37 -0.52 -3.53
C ARG A 38 1.26 -1.40 -4.10
N VAL A 39 0.03 -1.11 -3.68
CA VAL A 39 -1.18 -1.72 -4.24
C VAL A 39 -1.65 -0.86 -5.40
N GLN A 40 -2.01 -1.50 -6.50
CA GLN A 40 -2.68 -0.87 -7.64
C GLN A 40 -3.89 -1.71 -8.02
N VAL A 41 -4.95 -1.07 -8.49
CA VAL A 41 -6.16 -1.75 -8.95
C VAL A 41 -6.54 -1.27 -10.34
N THR A 42 -6.93 -2.20 -11.20
CA THR A 42 -7.37 -1.91 -12.57
C THR A 42 -8.87 -2.06 -12.76
N ASP A 43 -9.57 -2.61 -11.75
CA ASP A 43 -11.02 -2.77 -11.77
C ASP A 43 -11.71 -1.40 -11.62
N PRO A 44 -12.53 -0.97 -12.60
CA PRO A 44 -13.21 0.33 -12.54
C PRO A 44 -14.20 0.46 -11.39
N ASN A 45 -14.68 -0.66 -10.84
CA ASN A 45 -15.67 -0.69 -9.77
C ASN A 45 -15.04 -0.99 -8.40
N ALA A 46 -13.71 -1.04 -8.29
CA ALA A 46 -13.01 -1.43 -7.07
C ALA A 46 -13.39 -0.62 -5.82
N LEU A 47 -13.88 0.61 -5.99
CA LEU A 47 -14.27 1.51 -4.91
C LEU A 47 -15.72 1.35 -4.44
N ASP A 48 -16.48 0.46 -5.06
CA ASP A 48 -17.90 0.22 -4.78
C ASP A 48 -18.21 -1.27 -4.93
N GLN A 49 -17.59 -2.09 -4.07
CA GLN A 49 -17.79 -3.54 -4.05
C GLN A 49 -18.63 -3.97 -2.86
N TRP A 50 -19.31 -5.09 -2.96
CA TRP A 50 -19.94 -5.76 -1.83
C TRP A 50 -19.03 -6.82 -1.21
N LEU A 51 -19.24 -7.13 0.07
CA LEU A 51 -18.63 -8.30 0.69
C LEU A 51 -18.90 -9.56 -0.17
N GLY A 52 -17.86 -10.34 -0.42
CA GLY A 52 -17.87 -11.50 -1.31
C GLY A 52 -17.47 -11.20 -2.75
N GLU A 53 -17.41 -9.92 -3.14
CA GLU A 53 -16.95 -9.53 -4.47
C GLU A 53 -15.41 -9.43 -4.51
N PRO A 54 -14.77 -10.07 -5.51
CA PRO A 54 -13.32 -10.08 -5.64
C PRO A 54 -12.82 -8.80 -6.31
N VAL A 55 -11.66 -8.29 -5.88
CA VAL A 55 -10.91 -7.27 -6.63
C VAL A 55 -9.56 -7.81 -7.03
N THR A 56 -9.20 -7.61 -8.29
CA THR A 56 -7.85 -7.86 -8.79
C THR A 56 -6.95 -6.68 -8.45
N VAL A 57 -5.90 -6.96 -7.67
CA VAL A 57 -4.90 -6.01 -7.21
C VAL A 57 -3.52 -6.42 -7.70
N PHE A 58 -2.66 -5.45 -7.94
CA PHE A 58 -1.26 -5.65 -8.28
C PHE A 58 -0.39 -5.16 -7.14
N VAL A 59 0.47 -6.04 -6.62
CA VAL A 59 1.46 -5.70 -5.59
C VAL A 59 2.84 -6.10 -6.10
N ASP A 60 3.72 -5.12 -6.32
CA ASP A 60 5.08 -5.35 -6.85
C ASP A 60 5.08 -6.26 -8.09
N GLN A 61 4.22 -5.98 -9.06
CA GLN A 61 4.01 -6.77 -10.30
C GLN A 61 3.38 -8.15 -10.11
N THR A 62 2.96 -8.49 -8.89
CA THR A 62 2.22 -9.72 -8.60
C THR A 62 0.72 -9.44 -8.66
N GLU A 63 0.02 -10.14 -9.55
CA GLU A 63 -1.44 -10.10 -9.61
C GLU A 63 -2.04 -10.98 -8.51
N LEU A 64 -2.97 -10.41 -7.74
CA LEU A 64 -3.70 -11.08 -6.67
C LEU A 64 -5.18 -10.74 -6.78
N ARG A 65 -6.02 -11.71 -6.50
CA ARG A 65 -7.46 -11.54 -6.35
C ARG A 65 -7.80 -11.60 -4.88
N VAL A 66 -8.27 -10.47 -4.34
CA VAL A 66 -8.61 -10.31 -2.92
C VAL A 66 -10.11 -10.32 -2.77
N THR A 67 -10.62 -11.23 -1.94
CA THR A 67 -12.07 -11.37 -1.71
C THR A 67 -12.34 -11.37 -0.21
N PRO A 68 -12.84 -10.29 0.38
CA PRO A 68 -13.39 -10.31 1.72
C PRO A 68 -14.64 -11.19 1.73
N THR A 69 -14.66 -12.25 2.52
CA THR A 69 -15.68 -13.31 2.48
C THR A 69 -16.67 -13.22 3.63
N ARG A 70 -16.26 -12.68 4.78
CA ARG A 70 -17.11 -12.59 5.96
C ARG A 70 -16.71 -11.41 6.83
N ALA A 71 -17.72 -10.74 7.41
CA ALA A 71 -17.54 -9.77 8.48
C ALA A 71 -18.33 -10.20 9.71
N THR A 72 -17.69 -10.23 10.87
CA THR A 72 -18.33 -10.58 12.15
C THR A 72 -17.99 -9.57 13.23
N THR A 73 -18.96 -9.25 14.08
CA THR A 73 -18.76 -8.43 15.27
C THR A 73 -18.68 -9.28 16.53
N GLY A 74 -17.89 -8.85 17.49
CA GLY A 74 -17.89 -9.44 18.82
C GLY A 74 -17.14 -8.63 19.83
N THR A 75 -16.86 -9.24 20.97
CA THR A 75 -15.98 -8.71 22.03
C THR A 75 -14.83 -9.70 22.24
N GLY A 76 -13.64 -9.22 22.65
CA GLY A 76 -12.48 -10.08 22.85
C GLY A 76 -11.29 -9.33 23.42
N GLY A 77 -10.39 -10.04 24.11
CA GLY A 77 -9.32 -9.44 24.93
C GLY A 77 -8.19 -8.73 24.19
N CYS A 78 -8.21 -8.69 22.86
CA CYS A 78 -7.16 -8.06 22.05
C CYS A 78 -7.55 -6.64 21.56
N ALA A 79 -8.75 -6.17 21.91
CA ALA A 79 -9.27 -4.82 21.68
C ALA A 79 -9.87 -4.27 22.99
N SER A 80 -9.90 -2.94 23.17
CA SER A 80 -10.54 -2.31 24.33
C SER A 80 -12.06 -2.16 24.19
N GLY A 81 -12.57 -2.26 22.96
CA GLY A 81 -13.98 -2.09 22.62
C GLY A 81 -14.55 -3.21 21.73
N PRO A 82 -15.69 -2.97 21.07
CA PRO A 82 -16.24 -3.88 20.06
C PRO A 82 -15.21 -4.14 18.95
N ARG A 83 -15.10 -5.39 18.52
CA ARG A 83 -14.22 -5.79 17.43
C ARG A 83 -15.01 -6.20 16.20
N VAL A 84 -14.39 -5.98 15.06
CA VAL A 84 -14.85 -6.47 13.76
C VAL A 84 -13.76 -7.36 13.19
N THR A 85 -14.10 -8.60 12.88
CA THR A 85 -13.22 -9.56 12.21
C THR A 85 -13.68 -9.71 10.76
N ILE A 86 -12.75 -9.50 9.83
CA ILE A 86 -12.95 -9.67 8.39
C ILE A 86 -12.11 -10.85 7.92
N ASP A 87 -12.78 -11.91 7.48
CA ASP A 87 -12.12 -13.05 6.83
C ASP A 87 -12.04 -12.77 5.34
N LEU A 88 -10.89 -13.05 4.72
CA LEU A 88 -10.68 -12.82 3.30
C LEU A 88 -9.83 -13.89 2.65
N THR A 89 -10.06 -14.09 1.36
CA THR A 89 -9.29 -15.01 0.52
C THR A 89 -8.41 -14.23 -0.46
N VAL A 90 -7.23 -14.78 -0.73
CA VAL A 90 -6.24 -14.25 -1.66
C VAL A 90 -5.83 -15.34 -2.64
N GLU A 91 -6.00 -15.07 -3.92
CA GLU A 91 -5.64 -16.00 -5.01
C GLU A 91 -4.67 -15.31 -5.97
N PRO A 92 -3.54 -15.93 -6.34
CA PRO A 92 -2.98 -17.19 -5.82
C PRO A 92 -2.48 -17.08 -4.36
N ALA A 93 -2.79 -18.12 -3.58
CA ALA A 93 -2.43 -18.22 -2.15
C ALA A 93 -0.91 -18.11 -1.87
N ALA A 94 -0.08 -18.60 -2.81
CA ALA A 94 1.38 -18.56 -2.71
C ALA A 94 1.96 -17.14 -2.59
N HIS A 95 1.17 -16.13 -2.96
CA HIS A 95 1.58 -14.73 -2.96
C HIS A 95 0.82 -13.88 -1.95
N ALA A 96 0.02 -14.49 -1.06
CA ALA A 96 -0.77 -13.77 -0.07
C ALA A 96 0.09 -12.87 0.86
N ALA A 97 1.33 -13.28 1.15
CA ALA A 97 2.27 -12.50 1.96
C ALA A 97 2.72 -11.17 1.32
N ALA A 98 2.46 -10.95 0.02
CA ALA A 98 2.72 -9.65 -0.60
C ALA A 98 1.74 -8.57 -0.09
N LEU A 99 0.55 -8.96 0.35
CA LEU A 99 -0.37 -8.03 1.02
C LEU A 99 0.09 -7.79 2.45
N ALA A 100 0.32 -6.53 2.79
CA ALA A 100 0.67 -6.16 4.16
C ALA A 100 -0.58 -5.76 4.94
N LEU A 101 -0.69 -6.22 6.19
CA LEU A 101 -1.81 -5.89 7.10
C LEU A 101 -2.08 -4.37 7.18
N GLY A 102 -1.01 -3.56 7.19
CA GLY A 102 -1.14 -2.10 7.29
C GLY A 102 -1.81 -1.43 6.09
N LYS A 103 -2.05 -2.15 4.98
CA LYS A 103 -2.79 -1.65 3.82
C LYS A 103 -4.30 -1.70 4.03
N PHE A 104 -4.76 -2.41 5.04
CA PHE A 104 -6.17 -2.56 5.34
C PHE A 104 -6.60 -1.58 6.43
N GLN A 105 -7.71 -0.91 6.15
CA GLN A 105 -8.38 0.03 7.04
C GLN A 105 -9.87 -0.28 7.07
N LEU A 106 -10.53 0.17 8.12
CA LEU A 106 -11.97 0.06 8.27
C LEU A 106 -12.55 1.45 8.43
N ARG A 107 -13.49 1.83 7.56
CA ARG A 107 -14.33 3.01 7.75
C ARG A 107 -15.59 2.61 8.49
N THR A 108 -15.91 3.36 9.54
CA THR A 108 -17.13 3.20 10.33
C THR A 108 -18.27 4.04 9.77
N ALA A 109 -19.50 3.74 10.17
CA ALA A 109 -20.70 4.45 9.74
C ALA A 109 -20.72 5.94 10.16
N ASP A 110 -19.90 6.35 11.14
CA ASP A 110 -19.70 7.76 11.49
C ASP A 110 -18.59 8.46 10.69
N GLY A 111 -17.97 7.74 9.75
CA GLY A 111 -16.91 8.25 8.88
C GLY A 111 -15.50 8.14 9.45
N SER A 112 -15.32 7.66 10.68
CA SER A 112 -13.99 7.41 11.26
C SER A 112 -13.28 6.29 10.50
N VAL A 113 -11.95 6.36 10.45
CA VAL A 113 -11.11 5.32 9.83
C VAL A 113 -10.18 4.75 10.89
N VAL A 114 -10.20 3.44 11.05
CA VAL A 114 -9.36 2.71 12.01
C VAL A 114 -8.45 1.71 11.29
N GLY A 115 -7.24 1.55 11.81
CA GLY A 115 -6.27 0.58 11.30
C GLY A 115 -6.48 -0.81 11.88
N ALA A 116 -6.01 -1.83 11.16
CA ALA A 116 -6.04 -3.20 11.64
C ALA A 116 -5.14 -3.42 12.87
N ILE A 117 -5.60 -4.27 13.79
CA ILE A 117 -4.89 -4.63 15.02
C ILE A 117 -3.95 -5.80 14.73
N ARG A 118 -2.64 -5.53 14.70
CA ARG A 118 -1.61 -6.54 14.41
C ARG A 118 -1.67 -7.76 15.32
N GLY A 119 -1.87 -7.57 16.62
CA GLY A 119 -1.90 -8.68 17.60
C GLY A 119 -3.14 -9.56 17.52
N CYS A 120 -4.17 -9.17 16.76
CA CYS A 120 -5.42 -9.90 16.59
C CYS A 120 -5.58 -10.49 15.17
N SER A 121 -4.72 -10.10 14.23
CA SER A 121 -4.87 -10.42 12.80
C SER A 121 -3.89 -11.52 12.40
N GLU A 122 -4.28 -12.36 11.44
CA GLU A 122 -3.59 -13.61 11.14
C GLU A 122 -3.45 -13.86 9.62
N GLY A 123 -2.48 -14.70 9.23
CA GLY A 123 -2.29 -15.20 7.86
C GLY A 123 -1.35 -14.38 6.97
N PHE A 124 -0.95 -13.16 7.34
CA PHE A 124 -0.21 -12.21 6.50
C PHE A 124 1.26 -12.58 6.17
N GLY A 125 1.76 -13.69 6.72
CA GLY A 125 3.07 -14.25 6.38
C GLY A 125 2.98 -15.69 5.86
N GLU A 126 1.76 -16.18 5.60
CA GLU A 126 1.50 -17.56 5.23
C GLU A 126 1.06 -17.68 3.77
N THR A 127 1.30 -18.84 3.16
CA THR A 127 0.85 -19.15 1.79
C THR A 127 -0.53 -19.82 1.75
N THR A 128 -1.35 -19.60 2.77
CA THR A 128 -2.66 -20.26 2.94
C THR A 128 -3.75 -19.62 2.10
N GLY A 129 -3.53 -18.39 1.61
CA GLY A 129 -4.52 -17.63 0.84
C GLY A 129 -5.76 -17.27 1.66
N ARG A 130 -5.73 -17.45 2.99
CA ARG A 130 -6.81 -17.08 3.91
C ARG A 130 -6.22 -16.17 4.97
N LEU A 131 -6.72 -14.95 5.06
CA LEU A 131 -6.29 -13.95 6.03
C LEU A 131 -7.48 -13.59 6.92
N SER A 132 -7.19 -13.24 8.18
CA SER A 132 -8.20 -12.69 9.09
C SER A 132 -7.71 -11.36 9.63
N ILE A 133 -8.48 -10.31 9.40
CA ILE A 133 -8.15 -8.93 9.80
C ILE A 133 -9.08 -8.50 10.91
N VAL A 134 -8.53 -7.96 11.98
CA VAL A 134 -9.33 -7.48 13.11
C VAL A 134 -9.17 -5.98 13.31
N PHE A 135 -10.29 -5.30 13.54
CA PHE A 135 -10.39 -3.87 13.82
C PHE A 135 -11.15 -3.65 15.13
N GLU A 136 -10.89 -2.53 15.81
CA GLU A 136 -11.72 -2.05 16.92
C GLU A 136 -12.72 -1.02 16.39
N ALA A 137 -14.00 -1.39 16.30
CA ALA A 137 -15.07 -0.57 15.75
C ALA A 137 -16.45 -1.07 16.19
N GLU A 138 -17.35 -0.13 16.51
CA GLU A 138 -18.73 -0.43 16.90
C GLU A 138 -19.67 -0.60 15.70
N ARG A 139 -19.49 0.23 14.67
CA ARG A 139 -20.36 0.25 13.47
C ARG A 139 -19.51 0.23 12.21
N PRO A 140 -18.99 -0.94 11.79
CA PRO A 140 -18.26 -1.05 10.52
C PRO A 140 -19.17 -0.73 9.33
N ASP A 141 -18.60 -0.11 8.30
CA ASP A 141 -19.33 0.21 7.07
C ASP A 141 -18.53 -0.24 5.84
N TRP A 142 -17.24 0.14 5.73
CA TRP A 142 -16.40 -0.25 4.59
C TRP A 142 -15.07 -0.82 5.02
N LEU A 143 -14.67 -1.94 4.41
CA LEU A 143 -13.27 -2.35 4.37
C LEU A 143 -12.59 -1.56 3.26
N ILE A 144 -11.42 -1.01 3.55
CA ILE A 144 -10.61 -0.24 2.62
C ILE A 144 -9.26 -0.94 2.44
N LEU A 145 -8.84 -1.09 1.20
CA LEU A 145 -7.46 -1.39 0.84
C LEU A 145 -6.85 -0.13 0.23
N ALA A 146 -5.78 0.38 0.83
CA ALA A 146 -5.14 1.62 0.41
C ALA A 146 -3.62 1.56 0.59
N ASN A 147 -2.91 2.38 -0.18
CA ASN A 147 -1.54 2.72 0.16
C ASN A 147 -1.56 3.67 1.38
N LEU A 148 -0.71 3.40 2.37
CA LEU A 148 -0.64 4.20 3.60
C LEU A 148 -0.48 5.69 3.23
N THR A 149 -1.49 6.51 3.53
CA THR A 149 -1.63 7.96 3.23
C THR A 149 -2.20 8.38 1.86
N GLU A 150 -2.66 7.45 1.03
CA GLU A 150 -3.25 7.74 -0.28
C GLU A 150 -4.77 7.46 -0.30
N SER A 151 -5.41 7.82 -1.42
CA SER A 151 -6.80 7.46 -1.70
C SER A 151 -7.01 5.94 -1.65
N PRO A 152 -8.23 5.47 -1.33
CA PRO A 152 -8.57 4.05 -1.44
C PRO A 152 -8.28 3.51 -2.83
N GLU A 153 -7.71 2.31 -2.90
CA GLU A 153 -7.50 1.53 -4.14
C GLU A 153 -8.66 0.55 -4.36
N ALA A 154 -9.19 0.00 -3.26
CA ALA A 154 -10.40 -0.81 -3.27
C ALA A 154 -11.21 -0.61 -1.97
N MET A 155 -12.52 -0.76 -2.08
CA MET A 155 -13.46 -0.62 -0.98
C MET A 155 -14.58 -1.65 -1.09
N TRP A 156 -14.86 -2.33 0.02
CA TRP A 156 -15.96 -3.29 0.12
C TRP A 156 -16.94 -2.87 1.20
N GLN A 157 -18.20 -2.74 0.84
CA GLN A 157 -19.29 -2.51 1.76
C GLN A 157 -19.52 -3.77 2.61
N LEU A 158 -19.55 -3.56 3.91
CA LEU A 158 -19.67 -4.62 4.88
C LEU A 158 -21.13 -4.86 5.21
N GLN A 159 -21.54 -6.13 5.15
CA GLN A 159 -22.77 -6.60 5.77
C GLN A 159 -22.37 -7.45 6.97
N VAL A 160 -22.50 -6.88 8.17
CA VAL A 160 -22.18 -7.62 9.40
C VAL A 160 -23.30 -8.61 9.69
N SER A 161 -22.93 -9.86 9.92
CA SER A 161 -23.84 -10.95 10.29
C SER A 161 -23.83 -11.21 11.79
#